data_AF-A0A838DEF0-F1
#
_entry.id   AF-A0A838DEF0-F1
#
_cell.length_a   1.000
_cell.length_b   1.000
_cell.length_c   1.000
_cell.angle_alpha   90.00
_cell.angle_beta   90.00
_cell.angle_gamma   90.00
#
_symmetry.space_group_name_H-M   'P 1'
#
loop_
_entity.id
_entity.type
_entity.pdbx_description
1 polymer ?
#
loop_
_entity_poly.entity_id
_entity_poly.type
_entity_poly.pdbx_seq_one_letter_code
_entity_poly.pdbx_strand_id
1 'polypeptide(L)'
;MDCSGFVYYILRESGFTDVPRDSSQQYVWVRKAGKFEAVVSNSDDSFELAELKPGDLLFWTGTYDINRDPPITHSMIYLGREKGSGRRIMVGASDGRVYRDQSRYGVSIFDFKVSRSKRAETSGRRPTFVGYGRIPGLGDG
;
A
#
# COMPACT_ATOMS: atom_id res chain seq x y z
N MET A 1 7.87 5.89 12.97
CA MET A 1 6.47 5.81 12.50
C MET A 1 6.33 4.53 11.68
N ASP A 2 5.32 3.70 11.94
CA ASP A 2 5.05 2.49 11.15
C ASP A 2 4.17 2.79 9.92
N CYS A 3 4.05 1.82 9.01
CA CYS A 3 3.32 1.96 7.75
C CYS A 3 1.89 2.51 7.91
N SER A 4 1.06 1.84 8.70
CA SER A 4 -0.32 2.23 8.96
C SER A 4 -0.44 3.51 9.77
N GLY A 5 0.53 3.79 10.65
CA GLY A 5 0.60 5.01 11.43
C GLY A 5 0.90 6.24 10.57
N PHE A 6 1.71 6.08 9.52
CA PHE A 6 1.90 7.12 8.51
C PHE A 6 0.61 7.42 7.76
N VAL A 7 -0.09 6.39 7.28
CA VAL A 7 -1.39 6.56 6.60
C VAL A 7 -2.39 7.25 7.51
N TYR A 8 -2.52 6.79 8.75
CA TYR A 8 -3.38 7.38 9.76
C TYR A 8 -3.05 8.87 9.96
N TYR A 9 -1.78 9.19 10.22
CA TYR A 9 -1.34 10.55 10.48
C TYR A 9 -1.67 11.50 9.32
N ILE A 10 -1.26 11.16 8.09
CA ILE A 10 -1.47 12.03 6.92
C ILE A 10 -2.96 12.25 6.65
N LEU A 11 -3.79 11.21 6.75
CA LEU A 11 -5.23 11.36 6.48
C LEU A 11 -5.93 12.17 7.58
N ARG A 12 -5.55 11.99 8.85
CA ARG A 12 -6.03 12.83 9.96
C ARG A 12 -5.68 14.29 9.76
N GLU A 13 -4.43 14.59 9.40
CA GLU A 13 -3.97 15.95 9.08
C GLU A 13 -4.66 16.52 7.83
N SER A 14 -5.13 15.66 6.94
CA SER A 14 -5.90 16.04 5.75
C SER A 14 -7.41 16.19 6.03
N GLY A 15 -7.84 16.12 7.29
CA GLY A 15 -9.23 16.35 7.70
C GLY A 15 -10.13 15.10 7.73
N PHE A 16 -9.62 13.91 7.42
CA PHE A 16 -10.40 12.68 7.54
C PHE A 16 -10.50 12.27 9.00
N THR A 17 -11.71 12.08 9.53
CA THR A 17 -11.90 11.77 10.95
C THR A 17 -11.91 10.27 11.25
N ASP A 18 -12.45 9.46 10.35
CA ASP A 18 -12.80 8.06 10.66
C ASP A 18 -11.74 7.06 10.18
N VAL A 19 -10.49 7.51 10.07
CA VAL A 19 -9.37 6.73 9.57
C VAL A 19 -8.89 5.76 10.66
N PRO A 20 -8.87 4.44 10.43
CA PRO A 20 -8.36 3.50 11.42
C PRO A 20 -6.83 3.56 11.56
N ARG A 21 -6.32 3.23 12.75
CA ARG A 21 -4.88 3.26 13.05
C ARG A 21 -4.11 2.06 12.49
N ASP A 22 -4.76 0.90 12.39
CA ASP A 22 -4.14 -0.36 11.98
C ASP A 22 -4.37 -0.66 10.49
N SER A 23 -3.39 -1.27 9.83
CA SER A 23 -3.48 -1.61 8.40
C SER A 23 -4.61 -2.58 8.06
N SER A 24 -4.91 -3.56 8.93
CA SER A 24 -6.06 -4.46 8.75
C SER A 24 -7.39 -3.73 8.88
N GLN A 25 -7.49 -2.78 9.81
CA GLN A 25 -8.70 -1.97 9.96
C GLN A 25 -8.85 -0.97 8.82
N GLN A 26 -7.76 -0.37 8.33
CA GLN A 26 -7.76 0.49 7.14
C GLN A 26 -8.26 -0.27 5.90
N TYR A 27 -7.83 -1.53 5.75
CA TYR A 27 -8.34 -2.43 4.72
C TYR A 27 -9.85 -2.70 4.88
N VAL A 28 -10.30 -3.05 6.09
CA VAL A 28 -11.72 -3.27 6.38
C VAL A 28 -12.53 -2.01 6.11
N TRP A 29 -11.99 -0.84 6.42
CA TRP A 29 -12.64 0.46 6.21
C TRP A 29 -12.90 0.72 4.72
N VAL A 30 -11.90 0.57 3.85
CA VAL A 30 -12.10 0.72 2.40
C VAL A 30 -13.03 -0.36 1.84
N ARG A 31 -12.97 -1.60 2.36
CA ARG A 31 -13.87 -2.69 1.95
C ARG A 31 -15.32 -2.43 2.32
N LYS A 32 -15.59 -2.00 3.56
CA LYS A 32 -16.95 -1.69 4.03
C LYS A 32 -17.58 -0.55 3.22
N ALA A 33 -16.76 0.37 2.72
CA ALA A 33 -17.21 1.43 1.81
C ALA A 33 -17.44 0.96 0.37
N GLY A 34 -17.19 -0.31 0.03
CA GLY A 34 -17.31 -0.83 -1.34
C GLY A 34 -16.28 -0.25 -2.31
N LYS A 35 -15.17 0.31 -1.80
CA LYS A 35 -14.15 1.02 -2.60
C LYS A 35 -12.85 0.22 -2.78
N PHE A 36 -12.86 -1.08 -2.49
CA PHE A 36 -11.69 -1.96 -2.54
C PHE A 36 -11.68 -2.82 -3.80
N GLU A 37 -10.56 -2.81 -4.51
CA GLU A 37 -10.27 -3.64 -5.69
C GLU A 37 -9.24 -4.71 -5.32
N ALA A 38 -9.61 -5.97 -5.50
CA ALA A 38 -8.72 -7.10 -5.26
C ALA A 38 -7.77 -7.30 -6.45
N VAL A 39 -6.52 -7.65 -6.17
CA VAL A 39 -5.52 -7.98 -7.20
C VAL A 39 -4.96 -9.36 -6.89
N VAL A 40 -5.23 -10.32 -7.78
CA VAL A 40 -4.79 -11.72 -7.64
C VAL A 40 -3.55 -11.99 -8.50
N SER A 41 -3.36 -11.23 -9.57
CA SER A 41 -2.18 -11.34 -10.43
C SER A 41 -0.89 -11.03 -9.67
N ASN A 42 0.20 -11.66 -10.11
CA ASN A 42 1.56 -11.32 -9.68
C ASN A 42 2.31 -10.47 -10.71
N SER A 43 1.58 -9.87 -11.67
CA SER A 43 2.14 -9.05 -12.75
C SER A 43 1.97 -7.56 -12.46
N ASP A 44 3.03 -6.79 -12.70
CA ASP A 44 3.03 -5.33 -12.58
C ASP A 44 2.15 -4.64 -13.64
N ASP A 45 1.80 -5.35 -14.72
CA ASP A 45 0.99 -4.84 -15.83
C ASP A 45 -0.38 -5.52 -15.93
N SER A 46 -0.86 -6.10 -14.82
CA SER A 46 -2.21 -6.66 -14.75
C SER A 46 -3.27 -5.60 -15.06
N PHE A 47 -4.32 -6.00 -15.79
CA PHE A 47 -5.50 -5.16 -16.04
C PHE A 47 -6.21 -4.79 -14.73
N GLU A 48 -6.04 -5.60 -13.67
CA GLU A 48 -6.58 -5.32 -12.33
C GLU A 48 -6.04 -4.01 -11.74
N LEU A 49 -4.95 -3.45 -12.28
CA LEU A 49 -4.39 -2.17 -11.86
C LEU A 49 -4.85 -0.99 -12.72
N ALA A 50 -5.80 -1.19 -13.66
CA ALA A 50 -6.24 -0.14 -14.58
C ALA A 50 -6.93 1.03 -13.85
N GLU A 51 -7.67 0.75 -12.77
CA GLU A 51 -8.40 1.76 -11.99
C GLU A 51 -7.61 2.33 -10.80
N LEU A 52 -6.34 1.93 -10.64
CA LEU A 52 -5.47 2.40 -9.58
C LEU A 52 -5.09 3.88 -9.81
N LYS A 53 -5.46 4.76 -8.85
CA LYS A 53 -5.28 6.22 -8.95
C LYS A 53 -4.46 6.78 -7.79
N PRO A 54 -3.70 7.87 -8.01
CA PRO A 54 -2.99 8.55 -6.93
C PRO A 54 -3.92 8.84 -5.74
N GLY A 55 -3.45 8.55 -4.53
CA GLY A 55 -4.24 8.63 -3.29
C GLY A 55 -4.87 7.31 -2.86
N ASP A 56 -5.00 6.30 -3.73
CA ASP A 56 -5.51 4.99 -3.32
C ASP A 56 -4.56 4.32 -2.31
N LEU A 57 -5.15 3.65 -1.31
CA LEU A 57 -4.42 2.87 -0.33
C LEU A 57 -4.04 1.51 -0.91
N LEU A 58 -2.80 1.08 -0.69
CA LEU A 58 -2.24 -0.18 -1.16
C LEU A 58 -2.06 -1.13 0.01
N PHE A 59 -2.43 -2.42 -0.13
CA PHE A 59 -2.40 -3.38 0.97
C PHE A 59 -1.60 -4.64 0.66
N TRP A 60 -0.81 -5.10 1.63
CA TRP A 60 -0.07 -6.37 1.56
C TRP A 60 -0.34 -7.25 2.78
N THR A 61 -0.18 -8.56 2.59
CA THR A 61 -0.05 -9.58 3.65
C THR A 61 1.39 -10.08 3.72
N GLY A 62 1.75 -10.80 4.79
CA GLY A 62 3.01 -11.55 4.87
C GLY A 62 4.29 -10.72 4.95
N THR A 63 4.22 -9.42 5.30
CA THR A 63 5.43 -8.62 5.58
C THR A 63 6.02 -8.89 6.96
N TYR A 64 5.21 -9.35 7.92
CA TYR A 64 5.60 -9.80 9.27
C TYR A 64 4.64 -10.89 9.73
N ASP A 65 5.03 -11.72 10.70
CA ASP A 65 4.15 -12.74 11.27
C ASP A 65 3.11 -12.09 12.19
N ILE A 66 1.83 -12.29 11.88
CA ILE A 66 0.70 -11.74 12.62
C ILE A 66 -0.37 -12.81 12.80
N ASN A 67 -1.05 -12.82 13.95
CA ASN A 67 -2.24 -13.62 14.18
C ASN A 67 -3.47 -12.69 14.18
N ARG A 68 -3.88 -12.22 12.99
CA ARG A 68 -5.07 -11.37 12.80
C ARG A 68 -5.80 -11.69 11.50
N ASP A 69 -7.11 -11.49 11.50
CA ASP A 69 -7.98 -11.65 10.34
C ASP A 69 -8.69 -10.31 10.04
N PRO A 70 -8.55 -9.72 8.82
CA PRO A 70 -7.75 -10.19 7.70
C PRO A 70 -6.23 -9.99 7.94
N PRO A 71 -5.37 -10.88 7.40
CA PRO A 71 -3.93 -10.89 7.65
C PRO A 71 -3.16 -9.81 6.87
N ILE A 72 -3.75 -8.62 6.72
CA ILE A 72 -3.06 -7.46 6.16
C ILE A 72 -1.95 -7.07 7.11
N THR A 73 -0.71 -6.95 6.62
CA THR A 73 0.49 -6.61 7.40
C THR A 73 1.01 -5.21 7.11
N HIS A 74 0.61 -4.59 6.00
CA HIS A 74 1.20 -3.35 5.52
C HIS A 74 0.22 -2.51 4.70
N SER A 75 0.30 -1.19 4.84
CA SER A 75 -0.42 -0.22 4.02
C SER A 75 0.49 0.91 3.53
N MET A 76 0.24 1.40 2.31
CA MET A 76 0.97 2.51 1.67
C MET A 76 -0.02 3.38 0.87
N ILE A 77 0.38 4.58 0.44
CA ILE A 77 -0.42 5.44 -0.43
C ILE A 77 0.19 5.45 -1.83
N TYR A 78 -0.61 5.19 -2.86
CA TYR A 78 -0.15 5.25 -4.23
C TYR A 78 0.05 6.70 -4.70
N LEU A 79 1.15 6.98 -5.40
CA LEU A 79 1.47 8.34 -5.89
C LEU A 79 1.33 8.49 -7.41
N GLY A 80 1.05 7.41 -8.15
CA GLY A 80 1.02 7.46 -9.61
C GLY A 80 2.32 6.98 -10.24
N ARG A 81 2.62 7.52 -11.42
CA ARG A 81 3.85 7.21 -12.18
C ARG A 81 4.81 8.38 -12.12
N GLU A 82 6.07 8.09 -11.84
CA GLU A 82 7.14 9.05 -11.94
C GLU A 82 7.34 9.46 -13.40
N LYS A 83 7.29 10.78 -13.69
CA LYS A 83 7.36 11.30 -15.07
C LYS A 83 8.62 10.87 -15.84
N GLY A 84 9.77 10.81 -15.18
CA GLY A 84 11.05 10.52 -15.84
C GLY A 84 11.24 9.04 -16.19
N SER A 85 10.78 8.12 -15.35
CA SER A 85 10.98 6.68 -15.53
C SER A 85 9.73 5.91 -15.94
N GLY A 86 8.54 6.51 -15.81
CA GLY A 86 7.25 5.85 -15.96
C GLY A 86 6.93 4.84 -14.86
N ARG A 87 7.83 4.64 -13.87
CA ARG A 87 7.66 3.67 -12.79
C ARG A 87 6.55 4.09 -11.85
N ARG A 88 5.75 3.11 -11.43
CA ARG A 88 4.76 3.30 -10.38
C ARG A 88 5.47 3.50 -9.03
N ILE A 89 5.05 4.50 -8.28
CA ILE A 89 5.64 4.86 -6.99
C ILE A 89 4.56 5.00 -5.91
N MET A 90 4.97 4.81 -4.67
CA MET A 90 4.12 4.92 -3.49
C MET A 90 4.88 5.61 -2.35
N VAL A 91 4.15 6.11 -1.36
CA VAL A 91 4.70 6.71 -0.15
C VAL A 91 4.19 6.00 1.09
N GLY A 92 5.06 5.90 2.09
CA GLY A 92 4.69 5.56 3.45
C GLY A 92 5.90 5.29 4.30
N ALA A 93 5.74 4.47 5.34
CA ALA A 93 6.83 4.10 6.22
C ALA A 93 7.18 2.62 6.09
N SER A 94 8.45 2.31 5.84
CA SER A 94 8.94 0.94 5.74
C SER A 94 10.41 0.85 6.11
N ASP A 95 10.83 -0.31 6.60
CA ASP A 95 12.25 -0.60 6.87
C ASP A 95 12.80 -1.51 5.77
N GLY A 96 13.56 -0.94 4.84
CA GLY A 96 14.32 -1.69 3.83
C GLY A 96 13.60 -1.91 2.50
N ARG A 97 12.47 -1.24 2.24
CA ARG A 97 11.90 -1.19 0.88
C ARG A 97 12.80 -0.36 -0.04
N VAL A 98 12.66 -0.59 -1.35
CA VAL A 98 13.56 -0.04 -2.36
C VAL A 98 12.91 1.12 -3.10
N TYR A 99 13.73 2.11 -3.45
CA TYR A 99 13.44 3.14 -4.43
C TYR A 99 14.65 3.30 -5.35
N ARG A 100 14.47 3.09 -6.65
CA ARG A 100 15.57 3.18 -7.65
C ARG A 100 16.80 2.37 -7.22
N ASP A 101 16.55 1.11 -6.85
CA ASP A 101 17.57 0.13 -6.45
C ASP A 101 18.33 0.45 -5.15
N GLN A 102 17.93 1.53 -4.44
CA GLN A 102 18.46 1.91 -3.13
C GLN A 102 17.47 1.55 -2.02
N SER A 103 17.98 0.95 -0.94
CA SER A 103 17.16 0.66 0.24
C SER A 103 16.85 1.95 1.00
N ARG A 104 15.62 2.10 1.45
CA ARG A 104 15.11 3.25 2.20
C ARG A 104 14.49 2.76 3.51
N TYR A 105 14.56 3.58 4.54
CA TYR A 105 14.12 3.26 5.90
C TYR A 105 13.28 4.41 6.47
N GLY A 106 12.26 4.10 7.26
CA GLY A 106 11.31 5.10 7.75
C GLY A 106 10.38 5.65 6.66
N VAL A 107 9.96 6.90 6.82
CA VAL A 107 9.05 7.57 5.87
C VAL A 107 9.79 7.92 4.58
N SER A 108 9.33 7.42 3.45
CA SER A 108 10.00 7.60 2.15
C SER A 108 9.07 7.31 0.97
N ILE A 109 9.54 7.63 -0.24
CA ILE A 109 8.98 7.15 -1.50
C ILE A 109 9.63 5.80 -1.83
N PHE A 110 8.83 4.87 -2.35
CA PHE A 110 9.25 3.51 -2.73
C PHE A 110 8.72 3.13 -4.11
N ASP A 111 9.41 2.21 -4.77
CA ASP A 111 8.92 1.59 -6.00
C ASP A 111 7.69 0.73 -5.67
N PHE A 112 6.59 0.91 -6.42
CA PHE A 112 5.43 0.03 -6.33
C PHE A 112 5.55 -1.10 -7.35
N LYS A 113 5.55 -2.34 -6.86
CA LYS A 113 5.52 -3.57 -7.64
C LYS A 113 4.54 -4.55 -7.00
N VAL A 114 3.73 -5.18 -7.85
CA VAL A 114 2.92 -6.37 -7.54
C VAL A 114 3.79 -7.61 -7.62
N SER A 115 4.70 -7.63 -8.60
CA SER A 115 5.66 -8.71 -8.78
C SER A 115 6.59 -8.82 -7.57
N ARG A 116 6.88 -10.07 -7.18
CA ARG A 116 7.75 -10.37 -6.06
C ARG A 116 9.17 -9.96 -6.40
N SER A 117 9.81 -9.18 -5.51
CA SER A 117 11.26 -8.96 -5.64
C SER A 117 12.02 -10.21 -5.19
N LYS A 118 13.03 -10.64 -5.96
CA LYS A 118 13.92 -11.77 -5.60
C LYS A 118 14.56 -11.62 -4.22
N ARG A 119 14.79 -10.37 -3.78
CA ARG A 119 15.39 -10.05 -2.47
C ARG A 119 14.46 -10.35 -1.29
N ALA A 120 13.15 -10.27 -1.50
CA ALA A 120 12.17 -10.67 -0.47
C ALA A 120 12.21 -12.19 -0.25
N GLU A 121 12.40 -12.99 -1.30
CA GLU A 121 12.48 -14.45 -1.23
C GLU A 121 13.63 -14.94 -0.33
N THR A 122 14.76 -14.22 -0.31
CA THR A 122 15.93 -14.56 0.51
C THR A 122 15.69 -14.35 2.02
N SER A 123 14.72 -13.51 2.39
CA SER A 123 14.40 -13.21 3.80
C SER A 123 13.42 -14.20 4.45
N GLY A 124 12.95 -15.20 3.70
CA GLY A 124 11.90 -16.14 4.13
C GLY A 124 10.48 -15.54 4.20
N ARG A 125 10.36 -14.20 4.18
CA ARG A 125 9.08 -13.49 4.19
C ARG A 125 8.59 -13.24 2.77
N ARG A 126 7.30 -13.49 2.52
CA ARG A 126 6.68 -13.37 1.19
C ARG A 126 5.57 -12.32 1.20
N PRO A 127 5.92 -11.01 1.17
CA PRO A 127 4.94 -9.96 0.98
C PRO A 127 4.09 -10.25 -0.26
N THR A 128 2.79 -10.34 -0.08
CA THR A 128 1.85 -10.56 -1.18
C THR A 128 0.93 -9.35 -1.26
N PHE A 129 0.92 -8.70 -2.42
CA PHE A 129 0.00 -7.61 -2.68
C PHE A 129 -1.41 -8.17 -2.78
N VAL A 130 -2.34 -7.58 -2.05
CA VAL A 130 -3.73 -8.07 -1.97
C VAL A 130 -4.66 -7.23 -2.85
N GLY A 131 -4.30 -5.97 -3.06
CA GLY A 131 -5.12 -5.02 -3.80
C GLY A 131 -5.02 -3.61 -3.22
N TYR A 132 -5.92 -2.75 -3.69
CA TYR A 132 -5.94 -1.34 -3.36
C TYR A 132 -7.36 -0.88 -3.06
N GLY A 133 -7.50 0.28 -2.41
CA GLY A 133 -8.82 0.84 -2.16
C GLY A 133 -8.81 2.36 -2.10
N ARG A 134 -9.87 2.96 -2.64
CA ARG A 134 -10.05 4.41 -2.58
C ARG A 134 -10.44 4.84 -1.18
N ILE A 135 -9.83 5.92 -0.72
CA ILE A 135 -10.17 6.54 0.56
C ILE A 135 -11.65 6.96 0.53
N PRO A 136 -12.49 6.48 1.46
CA PRO A 136 -13.88 6.91 1.57
C PRO A 136 -13.97 8.43 1.76
N GLY A 137 -14.86 9.10 1.03
CA GLY A 137 -14.99 10.57 1.03
C GLY A 137 -13.97 11.33 0.16
N LEU A 138 -12.92 10.68 -0.36
CA LEU A 138 -11.97 11.33 -1.24
C LEU A 138 -12.53 11.42 -2.67
N GLY A 139 -12.68 12.65 -3.19
CA GLY A 139 -13.16 12.93 -4.54
C GLY A 139 -14.68 12.90 -4.71
N ASP A 140 -15.44 12.83 -3.62
CA ASP A 140 -16.91 12.85 -3.60
C ASP A 140 -17.46 14.31 -3.54
N GLY A 141 -16.69 15.30 -4.01
CA GLY A 141 -17.01 16.75 -3.94
C GLY A 141 -16.68 17.50 -5.22
#